data_AF-A0A1F1A2Q6-F1
#
_entry.id   AF-A0A1F1A2Q6-F1
#
_cell.length_a   1.000
_cell.length_b   1.000
_cell.length_c   1.000
_cell.angle_alpha   90.00
_cell.angle_beta   90.00
_cell.angle_gamma   90.00
#
_symmetry.space_group_name_H-M   'P 1'
#
loop_
_entity.id
_entity.type
_entity.pdbx_description
1 polymer ?
#
loop_
_entity_poly.entity_id
_entity_poly.type
_entity_poly.pdbx_seq_one_letter_code
_entity_poly.pdbx_strand_id
1 'polypeptide(L)' 'MLVDINAIKWLLENATAYSISKNCGLSTQAVDKYKNGISDIMNMRLKHAIKMTEYANQLKNKK' A
#
# COMPACT_ATOMS: atom_id res chain seq x y z
N MET A 1 -13.89 -4.81 -7.72
CA MET A 1 -12.58 -4.15 -7.66
C MET A 1 -12.78 -2.79 -7.00
N LEU A 2 -12.14 -2.54 -5.87
CA LEU A 2 -12.28 -1.28 -5.12
C LEU A 2 -10.90 -0.81 -4.65
N VAL A 3 -10.69 0.51 -4.69
CA VAL A 3 -9.52 1.16 -4.10
C VAL A 3 -9.99 1.91 -2.86
N ASP A 4 -9.38 1.61 -1.72
CA ASP A 4 -9.64 2.30 -0.47
C ASP A 4 -8.36 3.01 -0.01
N ILE A 5 -8.38 4.34 -0.12
CA ILE A 5 -7.25 5.20 0.26
C ILE A 5 -6.96 5.07 1.77
N ASN A 6 -7.98 4.91 2.60
CA ASN A 6 -7.80 4.76 4.05
C ASN A 6 -7.14 3.41 4.37
N ALA A 7 -7.50 2.35 3.64
CA ALA A 7 -6.83 1.06 3.76
C ALA A 7 -5.35 1.14 3.33
N ILE A 8 -5.05 1.86 2.25
CA ILE A 8 -3.67 2.08 1.77
C ILE A 8 -2.85 2.87 2.79
N LYS A 9 -3.41 3.95 3.36
CA LYS A 9 -2.75 4.74 4.42
C LYS A 9 -2.45 3.87 5.64
N TRP A 10 -3.47 3.13 6.11
CA TRP A 10 -3.30 2.20 7.22
C TRP A 10 -2.18 1.19 6.94
N LEU A 11 -2.11 0.66 5.72
CA LEU A 11 -1.07 -0.30 5.33
C LEU A 11 0.33 0.33 5.38
N LEU A 12 0.50 1.55 4.87
CA LEU A 12 1.79 2.25 4.89
C LEU A 12 2.29 2.49 6.32
N GLU A 13 1.38 2.74 7.27
CA GLU A 13 1.70 2.93 8.68
C GLU A 13 1.98 1.61 9.41
N ASN A 14 1.23 0.55 9.11
CA ASN A 14 1.23 -0.70 9.88
C ASN A 14 2.11 -1.82 9.29
N ALA A 15 2.55 -1.70 8.04
CA ALA A 15 3.40 -2.69 7.38
C ALA A 15 4.78 -2.12 6.99
N THR A 16 5.75 -3.02 6.85
CA THR A 16 7.09 -2.66 6.40
C THR A 16 7.14 -2.48 4.88
N ALA A 17 8.03 -1.60 4.41
CA ALA A 17 8.21 -1.36 2.97
C ALA A 17 8.57 -2.65 2.21
N TYR A 18 9.35 -3.53 2.82
CA TYR A 18 9.67 -4.86 2.29
C TYR A 18 8.42 -5.73 2.11
N SER A 19 7.56 -5.80 3.13
CA SER A 19 6.35 -6.61 3.11
C SER A 19 5.36 -6.11 2.05
N ILE A 20 5.18 -4.79 1.95
CA ILE A 20 4.35 -4.15 0.92
C ILE A 20 4.95 -4.41 -0.47
N SER A 21 6.26 -4.24 -0.64
CA SER A 21 6.94 -4.48 -1.91
C SER A 21 6.73 -5.91 -2.42
N LYS A 22 6.97 -6.90 -1.55
CA LYS A 22 6.86 -8.33 -1.86
C LYS A 22 5.42 -8.74 -2.25
N ASN A 23 4.41 -8.21 -1.55
CA ASN A 23 3.01 -8.62 -1.77
C ASN A 23 2.27 -7.76 -2.81
N CYS A 24 2.61 -6.47 -2.93
CA CYS A 24 1.89 -5.53 -3.80
C CYS A 24 2.58 -5.28 -5.16
N GLY A 25 3.78 -5.82 -5.37
CA GLY A 25 4.53 -5.71 -6.63
C GLY A 25 5.05 -4.29 -6.90
N LEU A 26 5.43 -3.58 -5.84
CA LEU A 26 6.04 -2.25 -5.87
C LEU A 26 7.52 -2.38 -5.49
N SER A 27 8.38 -1.45 -5.91
CA SER A 27 9.73 -1.36 -5.33
C SER A 27 9.65 -0.81 -3.92
N THR A 28 10.58 -1.22 -3.04
CA THR A 28 10.70 -0.67 -1.68
C THR A 28 10.85 0.85 -1.69
N GLN A 29 11.67 1.40 -2.60
CA GLN A 29 11.79 2.85 -2.79
C GLN A 29 10.47 3.54 -3.13
N ALA A 30 9.61 2.92 -3.95
CA ALA A 30 8.31 3.50 -4.27
C ALA A 30 7.42 3.54 -3.02
N VAL A 31 7.43 2.47 -2.23
CA VAL A 31 6.69 2.40 -0.96
C VAL A 31 7.19 3.47 0.02
N ASP A 32 8.51 3.65 0.14
CA ASP A 32 9.10 4.67 1.01
C ASP A 32 8.72 6.09 0.59
N LYS A 33 8.66 6.37 -0.73
CA LYS A 33 8.18 7.67 -1.21
C LYS A 33 6.75 7.97 -0.80
N TYR A 34 5.85 6.99 -0.85
CA TYR A 34 4.47 7.17 -0.38
C TYR A 34 4.41 7.33 1.14
N LYS A 35 5.21 6.55 1.88
CA LYS A 35 5.25 6.58 3.34
C LYS A 35 5.78 7.90 3.89
N ASN A 36 6.77 8.49 3.22
CA ASN A 36 7.37 9.77 3.57
C ASN A 36 6.64 10.98 2.95
N GLY A 37 5.53 10.77 2.24
CA GLY A 37 4.78 11.86 1.59
C GLY A 37 5.47 12.53 0.41
N ILE A 38 6.58 11.97 -0.10
CA ILE A 38 7.31 12.47 -1.28
C ILE A 38 6.48 12.27 -2.56
N SER A 39 5.70 11.18 -2.61
CA SER A 39 4.79 10.90 -3.71
C SER A 39 3.36 10.80 -3.19
N ASP A 40 2.45 11.45 -3.89
CA ASP A 40 1.02 11.39 -3.57
C ASP A 40 0.46 10.01 -3.90
N ILE A 41 -0.28 9.42 -2.96
CA ILE A 41 -1.02 8.17 -3.13
C ILE A 41 -2.03 8.30 -4.28
N MET A 42 -2.56 9.50 -4.53
CA MET A 42 -3.48 9.77 -5.65
C MET A 42 -2.83 9.55 -7.02
N ASN A 43 -1.50 9.68 -7.11
CA ASN A 43 -0.75 9.44 -8.35
C ASN A 43 -0.33 7.97 -8.52
N MET A 44 -0.77 7.07 -7.62
CA MET A 44 -0.45 5.66 -7.68
C MET A 44 -1.17 4.98 -8.85
N ARG A 45 -0.46 4.09 -9.56
CA ARG A 45 -1.10 3.26 -10.60
C ARG A 45 -2.20 2.40 -9.98
N LEU A 46 -3.37 2.39 -10.61
CA LEU A 46 -4.55 1.68 -10.15
C LEU A 46 -4.27 0.21 -9.75
N LYS A 47 -3.44 -0.50 -10.55
CA LYS A 47 -3.03 -1.88 -10.26
C LYS A 47 -2.36 -2.06 -8.89
N HIS A 48 -1.59 -1.07 -8.44
CA HIS A 48 -0.90 -1.12 -7.16
C HIS A 48 -1.83 -0.70 -6.03
N ALA A 49 -2.69 0.29 -6.27
CA ALA A 49 -3.68 0.74 -5.30
C ALA A 49 -4.66 -0.39 -4.93
N ILE A 50 -5.10 -1.18 -5.92
CA ILE A 50 -5.95 -2.37 -5.70
C ILE A 50 -5.21 -3.40 -4.85
N LYS A 51 -3.99 -3.78 -5.22
CA LYS A 51 -3.20 -4.76 -4.45
C LYS A 51 -2.90 -4.30 -3.03
N MET A 52 -2.61 -3.02 -2.83
CA MET A 52 -2.39 -2.45 -1.50
C MET A 52 -3.67 -2.46 -0.67
N THR A 53 -4.82 -2.18 -1.27
CA THR A 53 -6.13 -2.30 -0.60
C THR A 53 -6.41 -3.74 -0.17
N GLU A 54 -6.23 -4.70 -1.08
CA GLU A 54 -6.40 -6.14 -0.81
C GLU A 54 -5.47 -6.60 0.30
N TYR A 55 -4.20 -6.22 0.25
CA TYR A 55 -3.21 -6.61 1.25
C TYR A 55 -3.51 -5.99 2.63
N ALA A 56 -3.95 -4.73 2.67
CA ALA A 56 -4.41 -4.10 3.90
C ALA A 56 -5.56 -4.87 4.54
N ASN A 57 -6.56 -5.26 3.75
CA ASN A 57 -7.72 -6.01 4.23
C ASN A 57 -7.33 -7.42 4.70
N GLN A 58 -6.41 -8.09 4.01
CA GLN A 58 -5.88 -9.38 4.46
C GLN A 58 -5.17 -9.29 5.83
N LEU A 59 -4.44 -8.21 6.08
CA LEU A 59 -3.79 -7.99 7.38
C LEU A 59 -4.80 -7.63 8.48
N LYS A 60 -5.84 -6.85 8.15
CA LYS A 60 -6.91 -6.50 9.09
C LYS A 60 -7.78 -7.70 9.48
N ASN A 61 -8.10 -8.58 8.52
CA ASN A 61 -8.92 -9.78 8.77
C ASN A 61 -8.15 -10.92 9.46
N LYS A 62 -6.81 -10.84 9.53
CA LYS A 62 -5.97 -11.80 10.26
C LYS A 62 -5.69 -11.40 11.71
N LYS A 63 -6.07 -10.20 12.12
CA LYS A 63 -6.04 -9.73 13.50
C LYS A 63 -7.40 -9.94 14.16
#